data_AF-A0A7S3PJ54-F1
#
_entry.id   AF-A0A7S3PJ54-F1
#
_cell.length_a   1.000
_cell.length_b   1.000
_cell.length_c   1.000
_cell.angle_alpha   90.00
_cell.angle_beta   90.00
_cell.angle_gamma   90.00
#
_symmetry.space_group_name_H-M   'P 1'
#
loop_
_entity.id
_entity.type
_entity.pdbx_description
1 polymer ?
#
loop_
_entity_poly.entity_id
_entity_poly.type
_entity_poly.pdbx_seq_one_letter_code
_entity_poly.pdbx_strand_id
1 'polypeptide(L)'
;HIGIGKNGEFLPTNHGFDHFYGLGVTNVQSCMPGKTIYRQNSLAEYIWDNTHKVWIGMAVAAFVTHIVGFFSVRGLCCSLGIVVVLFFIVVKAVAVMTLMSPTMCILYKDTEIIQQPLTLSNLTQRHTANAENFIRHATRMQKPWFLYMSYAKVHTALFTNPEFENVGASEYIDNVAELDWSVGYLVNLLDELGIGDDTIIWFSSDNGPFLERGIEGGSAGKLRGADFKGGKGQVWEGGIRVPGIVRYKAKFPQGRVTEEAVSTMDIFPTTLANVGNRNYDNFGTILDGKDISDLIMKAGQEGKENSPHDYMIHYCGDVLSAVRIESRYKAMIYTTVWEEGYACPTATMCECVGNAVTKHDPPLLYDIRTDPGEENVLTADSFSKYDEIMEKVNRALEKHQKTIDQFPNQESQVKMTQTPLLLPHVCCDFPRSCQCNKETLHSHVLQYDP
;
A
#
# COMPACT_ATOMS: atom_id res chain seq x y z
N HIS A 1 -0.03 19.06 2.91
CA HIS A 1 0.30 18.51 1.59
C HIS A 1 -0.31 17.12 1.51
N ILE A 2 -0.99 16.77 0.41
CA ILE A 2 -1.70 15.47 0.22
C ILE A 2 -0.67 14.38 -0.11
N GLY A 3 0.43 14.30 0.64
CA GLY A 3 1.58 13.49 0.27
C GLY A 3 2.35 13.94 -0.98
N ILE A 4 1.87 14.96 -1.72
CA ILE A 4 2.48 15.42 -2.98
C ILE A 4 3.52 16.55 -2.84
N GLY A 5 3.84 17.00 -1.62
CA GLY A 5 4.82 18.06 -1.40
C GLY A 5 4.34 19.45 -1.86
N LYS A 6 5.21 20.46 -1.71
CA LYS A 6 4.87 21.84 -2.10
C LYS A 6 4.86 21.95 -3.63
N ASN A 7 3.82 22.57 -4.18
CA ASN A 7 3.62 22.70 -5.63
C ASN A 7 3.65 21.36 -6.39
N GLY A 8 3.29 20.25 -5.74
CA GLY A 8 3.28 18.93 -6.38
C GLY A 8 4.67 18.30 -6.55
N GLU A 9 5.68 18.74 -5.80
CA GLU A 9 7.06 18.23 -5.85
C GLU A 9 7.17 16.69 -5.92
N PHE A 10 6.34 15.95 -5.18
CA PHE A 10 6.38 14.48 -5.16
C PHE A 10 5.51 13.80 -6.23
N LEU A 11 4.94 14.54 -7.18
CA LEU A 11 4.23 13.94 -8.31
C LEU A 11 5.22 13.20 -9.23
N PRO A 12 4.84 12.05 -9.81
CA PRO A 12 5.73 11.28 -10.69
C PRO A 12 6.34 12.07 -11.86
N THR A 13 5.63 13.09 -12.36
CA THR A 13 6.11 13.98 -13.42
C THR A 13 7.34 14.80 -13.06
N ASN A 14 7.62 14.96 -11.76
CA ASN A 14 8.86 15.60 -11.27
C ASN A 14 9.99 14.59 -11.01
N HIS A 15 9.72 13.29 -11.18
CA HIS A 15 10.63 12.19 -10.87
C HIS A 15 10.88 11.28 -12.09
N GLY A 16 10.78 11.84 -13.30
CA GLY A 16 11.19 11.18 -14.55
C GLY A 16 10.07 10.50 -15.34
N PHE A 17 8.81 10.58 -14.90
CA PHE A 17 7.67 10.15 -15.71
C PHE A 17 7.22 11.27 -16.65
N ASP A 18 6.99 10.96 -17.93
CA ASP A 18 6.45 11.94 -18.89
C ASP A 18 4.97 12.25 -18.63
N HIS A 19 4.24 11.27 -18.08
CA HIS A 19 2.80 11.33 -17.86
C HIS A 19 2.40 10.70 -16.52
N PHE A 20 1.37 11.25 -15.88
CA PHE A 20 0.77 10.68 -14.67
C PHE A 20 -0.76 10.73 -14.75
N TYR A 21 -1.43 9.62 -14.43
CA TYR A 21 -2.89 9.59 -14.29
C TYR A 21 -3.23 8.71 -13.09
N GLY A 22 -3.54 9.34 -11.96
CA GLY A 22 -3.47 8.61 -10.70
C GLY A 22 -3.98 9.37 -9.48
N LEU A 23 -3.95 8.65 -8.37
CA LEU A 23 -4.30 9.15 -7.05
C LEU A 23 -3.03 9.58 -6.32
N GLY A 24 -3.12 10.61 -5.49
CA GLY A 24 -2.02 10.97 -4.57
C GLY A 24 -1.94 10.06 -3.34
N VAL A 25 -3.03 9.35 -3.03
CA VAL A 25 -3.16 8.39 -1.92
C VAL A 25 -4.07 7.24 -2.32
N THR A 26 -3.78 6.03 -1.85
CA THR A 26 -4.59 4.82 -2.11
C THR A 26 -5.65 4.55 -1.05
N ASN A 27 -5.59 5.25 0.09
CA ASN A 27 -6.65 5.22 1.10
C ASN A 27 -7.84 6.08 0.63
N VAL A 28 -8.76 5.45 -0.10
CA VAL A 28 -9.94 6.09 -0.70
C VAL A 28 -11.23 5.90 0.11
N GLN A 29 -11.13 5.51 1.39
CA GLN A 29 -12.28 5.13 2.22
C GLN A 29 -13.28 6.26 2.45
N SER A 30 -12.79 7.50 2.50
CA SER A 30 -13.64 8.68 2.64
C SER A 30 -14.21 9.20 1.31
N CYS A 31 -13.81 8.59 0.19
CA CYS A 31 -14.25 9.00 -1.14
C CYS A 31 -15.63 8.43 -1.50
N MET A 32 -16.12 7.47 -0.72
CA MET A 32 -17.45 6.91 -0.87
C MET A 32 -18.19 6.85 0.48
N PRO A 33 -19.41 7.38 0.58
CA PRO A 33 -20.20 7.28 1.80
C PRO A 33 -20.38 5.82 2.25
N GLY A 34 -20.18 5.55 3.55
CA GLY A 34 -20.46 4.23 4.15
C GLY A 34 -19.34 3.19 4.01
N LYS A 35 -18.18 3.54 3.44
CA LYS A 35 -17.06 2.62 3.20
C LYS A 35 -15.82 2.98 4.03
N THR A 36 -15.87 2.93 5.37
CA THR A 36 -14.71 3.21 6.24
C THR A 36 -13.98 1.91 6.68
N ILE A 37 -12.65 1.95 6.91
CA ILE A 37 -11.93 0.83 7.59
C ILE A 37 -12.11 0.84 9.09
N TYR A 38 -12.41 2.02 9.65
CA TYR A 38 -12.65 2.11 11.07
C TYR A 38 -13.93 1.33 11.32
N ARG A 39 -13.83 0.33 12.20
CA ARG A 39 -15.03 -0.21 12.85
C ARG A 39 -15.88 0.99 13.26
N GLN A 40 -17.21 0.87 13.11
CA GLN A 40 -18.24 1.83 13.55
C GLN A 40 -18.13 2.32 15.03
N ASN A 41 -17.05 2.00 15.73
CA ASN A 41 -16.72 2.32 17.11
C ASN A 41 -15.30 2.90 17.28
N SER A 42 -14.64 3.43 16.23
CA SER A 42 -13.40 4.18 16.48
C SER A 42 -13.72 5.39 17.35
N LEU A 43 -12.87 5.71 18.33
CA LEU A 43 -13.07 6.88 19.18
C LEU A 43 -13.25 8.16 18.34
N ALA A 44 -12.65 8.23 17.16
CA ALA A 44 -12.80 9.35 16.23
C ALA A 44 -14.20 9.42 15.59
N GLU A 45 -14.76 8.31 15.10
CA GLU A 45 -16.15 8.26 14.60
C GLU A 45 -17.14 8.46 15.75
N TYR A 46 -16.91 7.85 16.92
CA TYR A 46 -17.71 8.10 18.12
C TYR A 46 -17.66 9.57 18.52
N ILE A 47 -16.48 10.21 18.50
CA ILE A 47 -16.37 11.64 18.77
C ILE A 47 -17.11 12.41 17.69
N TRP A 48 -16.93 12.13 16.40
CA TRP A 48 -17.63 12.82 15.31
C TRP A 48 -19.16 12.72 15.44
N ASP A 49 -19.68 11.50 15.60
CA ASP A 49 -21.11 11.20 15.73
C ASP A 49 -21.70 11.58 17.09
N ASN A 50 -20.90 11.81 18.13
CA ASN A 50 -21.42 12.26 19.43
C ASN A 50 -21.02 13.70 19.77
N THR A 51 -20.22 14.36 18.93
CA THR A 51 -19.86 15.77 19.06
C THR A 51 -21.15 16.57 19.15
N HIS A 52 -22.09 16.39 18.21
CA HIS A 52 -23.37 17.11 18.24
C HIS A 52 -24.15 16.91 19.55
N LYS A 53 -24.11 15.72 20.17
CA LYS A 53 -24.80 15.42 21.44
C LYS A 53 -24.15 16.13 22.64
N VAL A 54 -22.82 16.21 22.68
CA VAL A 54 -22.06 16.91 23.71
C VAL A 54 -22.35 18.42 23.69
N TRP A 55 -22.51 19.01 22.50
CA TRP A 55 -22.87 20.43 22.36
C TRP A 55 -24.33 20.72 22.69
N ILE A 56 -25.26 19.83 22.31
CA ILE A 56 -26.65 19.92 22.79
C ILE A 56 -26.68 19.87 24.32
N GLY A 57 -25.92 18.97 24.94
CA GLY A 57 -25.78 18.88 26.40
C GLY A 57 -25.24 20.17 27.03
N MET A 58 -24.20 20.77 26.47
CA MET A 58 -23.66 22.05 26.95
C MET A 58 -24.61 23.24 26.74
N ALA A 59 -25.33 23.29 25.62
CA ALA A 59 -26.33 24.33 25.38
C ALA A 59 -27.51 24.21 26.36
N VAL A 60 -27.97 22.99 26.65
CA VAL A 60 -29.00 22.72 27.67
C VAL A 60 -28.49 23.08 29.06
N ALA A 61 -27.25 22.72 29.42
CA ALA A 61 -26.65 23.07 30.71
C ALA A 61 -26.49 24.59 30.88
N ALA A 62 -26.06 25.31 29.83
CA ALA A 62 -25.98 26.77 29.82
C ALA A 62 -27.38 27.41 29.98
N PHE A 63 -28.39 26.86 29.30
CA PHE A 63 -29.78 27.30 29.42
C PHE A 63 -30.35 27.08 30.83
N VAL A 64 -30.14 25.89 31.42
CA VAL A 64 -30.59 25.57 32.79
C VAL A 64 -29.89 26.43 33.82
N THR A 65 -28.58 26.63 33.72
CA THR A 65 -27.82 27.50 34.64
C THR A 65 -28.23 28.97 34.54
N HIS A 66 -28.72 29.43 33.38
CA HIS A 66 -29.36 30.74 33.25
C HIS A 66 -30.69 30.82 33.99
N ILE A 67 -31.57 29.83 33.83
CA ILE A 67 -32.88 29.78 34.52
C ILE A 67 -32.70 29.77 36.05
N VAL A 68 -31.67 29.08 36.55
CA VAL A 68 -31.36 28.99 37.98
C VAL A 68 -30.66 30.27 38.51
N GLY A 69 -30.38 31.26 37.65
CA GLY A 69 -29.92 32.58 38.06
C GLY A 69 -28.42 32.70 38.34
N PHE A 70 -27.61 31.71 37.94
CA PHE A 70 -26.16 31.72 38.19
C PHE A 70 -25.38 32.70 37.29
N PHE A 71 -25.94 33.13 36.16
CA PHE A 71 -25.30 34.04 35.22
C PHE A 71 -26.24 35.19 34.82
N SER A 72 -25.69 36.42 34.75
CA SER A 72 -26.36 37.53 34.08
C SER A 72 -26.56 37.23 32.60
N VAL A 73 -27.54 37.86 31.93
CA VAL A 73 -27.80 37.70 30.48
C VAL A 73 -26.52 37.92 29.66
N ARG A 74 -25.67 38.88 30.06
CA ARG A 74 -24.34 39.11 29.44
C ARG A 74 -23.37 37.94 29.65
N GLY A 75 -23.34 37.34 30.83
CA GLY A 75 -22.51 36.17 31.13
C GLY A 75 -22.92 34.93 30.33
N LEU A 76 -24.22 34.73 30.14
CA LEU A 76 -24.75 33.64 29.30
C LEU A 76 -24.40 33.82 27.82
N CYS A 77 -24.57 35.03 27.28
CA CYS A 77 -24.22 35.29 25.88
C CYS A 77 -22.73 35.09 25.61
N CYS A 78 -21.86 35.49 26.55
CA CYS A 78 -20.41 35.26 26.43
C CYS A 78 -20.05 33.78 26.50
N SER A 79 -20.66 33.00 27.42
CA SER A 79 -20.37 31.57 27.53
C SER A 79 -20.89 30.78 26.32
N LEU A 80 -22.10 31.08 25.83
CA LEU A 80 -22.63 30.51 24.58
C LEU A 80 -21.75 30.86 23.38
N GLY A 81 -21.26 32.11 23.30
CA GLY A 81 -20.33 32.53 22.24
C GLY A 81 -19.03 31.73 22.26
N ILE A 82 -18.42 31.53 23.43
CA ILE A 82 -17.20 30.73 23.60
C ILE A 82 -17.45 29.26 23.24
N VAL A 83 -18.58 28.69 23.68
CA VAL A 83 -18.99 27.32 23.35
C VAL A 83 -19.15 27.15 21.84
N VAL A 84 -19.83 28.07 21.15
CA VAL A 84 -20.00 28.03 19.69
C VAL A 84 -18.65 28.18 18.97
N VAL A 85 -17.76 29.04 19.45
CA VAL A 85 -16.41 29.20 18.87
C VAL A 85 -15.58 27.91 19.06
N LEU A 86 -15.58 27.33 20.26
CA LEU A 86 -14.91 26.06 20.55
C LEU A 86 -15.51 24.90 19.74
N PHE A 87 -16.83 24.91 19.50
CA PHE A 87 -17.50 23.94 18.61
C PHE A 87 -16.90 23.98 17.21
N PHE A 88 -16.86 25.16 16.60
CA PHE A 88 -16.31 25.31 15.25
C PHE A 88 -14.81 25.01 15.20
N ILE A 89 -14.05 25.31 16.28
CA ILE A 89 -12.62 24.96 16.36
C ILE A 89 -12.44 23.45 16.45
N VAL A 90 -13.18 22.74 17.31
CA VAL A 90 -13.05 21.28 17.49
C VAL A 90 -13.55 20.52 16.27
N VAL A 91 -14.71 20.88 15.72
CA VAL A 91 -15.24 20.27 14.48
C VAL A 91 -14.27 20.48 13.32
N LYS A 92 -13.74 21.69 13.16
CA LYS A 92 -12.75 21.98 12.12
C LYS A 92 -11.42 21.26 12.38
N ALA A 93 -10.99 21.14 13.64
CA ALA A 93 -9.78 20.39 13.97
C ALA A 93 -9.96 18.90 13.66
N VAL A 94 -11.08 18.28 14.04
CA VAL A 94 -11.36 16.86 13.78
C VAL A 94 -11.55 16.59 12.27
N ALA A 95 -12.28 17.45 11.56
CA ALA A 95 -12.49 17.32 10.11
C ALA A 95 -11.21 17.52 9.28
N VAL A 96 -10.29 18.36 9.74
CA VAL A 96 -9.00 18.60 9.05
C VAL A 96 -7.92 17.62 9.49
N MET A 97 -8.02 17.05 10.71
CA MET A 97 -7.08 16.04 11.21
C MET A 97 -7.17 14.71 10.48
N THR A 98 -8.24 14.45 9.74
CA THR A 98 -8.40 13.17 9.06
C THR A 98 -8.11 13.35 7.57
N LEU A 99 -7.21 12.51 7.03
CA LEU A 99 -7.10 12.17 5.61
C LEU A 99 -8.40 11.54 5.06
N MET A 100 -9.54 11.81 5.71
CA MET A 100 -10.85 11.22 5.56
C MET A 100 -11.90 12.25 5.16
N SER A 101 -11.49 13.43 4.67
CA SER A 101 -12.41 14.37 4.04
C SER A 101 -12.60 13.99 2.56
N PRO A 102 -13.84 14.02 2.03
CA PRO A 102 -14.08 13.91 0.58
C PRO A 102 -13.30 14.94 -0.25
N THR A 103 -12.89 16.07 0.34
CA THR A 103 -12.04 17.06 -0.33
C THR A 103 -10.60 16.57 -0.57
N MET A 104 -10.16 15.50 0.09
CA MET A 104 -8.85 14.88 -0.10
C MET A 104 -8.87 13.80 -1.19
N CYS A 105 -10.06 13.47 -1.71
CA CYS A 105 -10.27 12.52 -2.78
C CYS A 105 -9.99 13.19 -4.12
N ILE A 106 -8.79 12.99 -4.64
CA ILE A 106 -8.29 13.73 -5.81
C ILE A 106 -7.77 12.78 -6.87
N LEU A 107 -8.20 13.03 -8.11
CA LEU A 107 -7.61 12.44 -9.31
C LEU A 107 -6.74 13.48 -10.02
N TYR A 108 -5.49 13.10 -10.29
CA TYR A 108 -4.54 13.90 -11.02
C TYR A 108 -4.43 13.44 -12.47
N LYS A 109 -4.21 14.41 -13.35
CA LYS A 109 -3.61 14.20 -14.66
C LYS A 109 -2.40 15.10 -14.76
N ASP A 110 -1.23 14.49 -14.83
CA ASP A 110 0.07 15.12 -14.76
C ASP A 110 0.18 15.98 -13.50
N THR A 111 0.23 17.30 -13.65
CA THR A 111 0.30 18.26 -12.53
C THR A 111 -1.06 18.86 -12.16
N GLU A 112 -2.12 18.56 -12.91
CA GLU A 112 -3.44 19.15 -12.74
C GLU A 112 -4.38 18.22 -11.99
N ILE A 113 -5.21 18.82 -11.14
CA ILE A 113 -6.36 18.15 -10.54
C ILE A 113 -7.50 18.16 -11.54
N ILE A 114 -7.92 16.97 -11.96
CA ILE A 114 -9.00 16.80 -12.95
C ILE A 114 -10.32 16.36 -12.33
N GLN A 115 -10.31 15.76 -11.13
CA GLN A 115 -11.54 15.37 -10.44
C GLN A 115 -11.38 15.49 -8.93
N GLN A 116 -12.30 16.21 -8.29
CA GLN A 116 -12.39 16.41 -6.85
C GLN A 116 -13.85 16.72 -6.49
N PRO A 117 -14.51 15.94 -5.61
CA PRO A 117 -14.04 14.66 -5.07
C PRO A 117 -13.90 13.59 -6.16
N LEU A 118 -12.95 12.68 -5.99
CA LEU A 118 -12.77 11.49 -6.82
C LEU A 118 -14.08 10.68 -6.89
N THR A 119 -14.46 10.28 -8.09
CA THR A 119 -15.50 9.27 -8.31
C THR A 119 -14.82 7.91 -8.44
N LEU A 120 -15.19 6.93 -7.62
CA LEU A 120 -14.61 5.58 -7.66
C LEU A 120 -15.20 4.68 -8.74
N SER A 121 -16.45 4.94 -9.15
CA SER A 121 -17.08 4.20 -10.25
C SER A 121 -16.23 4.31 -11.51
N ASN A 122 -16.04 3.17 -12.17
CA ASN A 122 -15.24 2.99 -13.37
C ASN A 122 -13.77 3.44 -13.24
N LEU A 123 -13.22 3.59 -12.03
CA LEU A 123 -11.83 4.03 -11.85
C LEU A 123 -10.83 3.07 -12.50
N THR A 124 -11.02 1.76 -12.38
CA THR A 124 -10.17 0.75 -13.04
C THR A 124 -10.22 0.93 -14.55
N GLN A 125 -11.40 0.96 -15.15
CA GLN A 125 -11.64 1.13 -16.59
C GLN A 125 -10.98 2.42 -17.11
N ARG A 126 -11.06 3.52 -16.34
CA ARG A 126 -10.40 4.77 -16.69
C ARG A 126 -8.87 4.64 -16.67
N HIS A 127 -8.30 3.96 -15.69
CA HIS A 127 -6.87 3.66 -15.69
C HIS A 127 -6.50 2.76 -16.88
N THR A 128 -7.29 1.71 -17.16
CA THR A 128 -7.09 0.80 -18.30
C THR A 128 -7.11 1.56 -19.62
N ALA A 129 -8.11 2.42 -19.85
CA ALA A 129 -8.23 3.23 -21.05
C ALA A 129 -7.09 4.26 -21.18
N ASN A 130 -6.61 4.82 -20.06
CA ASN A 130 -5.45 5.71 -20.08
C ASN A 130 -4.17 4.95 -20.49
N ALA A 131 -3.95 3.76 -19.91
CA ALA A 131 -2.85 2.88 -20.26
C ALA A 131 -2.91 2.42 -21.73
N GLU A 132 -4.09 2.04 -22.24
CA GLU A 132 -4.29 1.72 -23.65
C GLU A 132 -3.88 2.89 -24.56
N ASN A 133 -4.39 4.09 -24.27
CA ASN A 133 -4.07 5.28 -25.06
C ASN A 133 -2.57 5.58 -25.07
N PHE A 134 -1.90 5.43 -23.92
CA PHE A 134 -0.45 5.57 -23.79
C PHE A 134 0.27 4.53 -24.65
N ILE A 135 -0.06 3.24 -24.52
CA ILE A 135 0.59 2.15 -25.27
C ILE A 135 0.40 2.35 -26.77
N ARG A 136 -0.83 2.63 -27.23
CA ARG A 136 -1.11 2.86 -28.67
C ARG A 136 -0.35 4.08 -29.18
N HIS A 137 -0.26 5.16 -28.41
CA HIS A 137 0.52 6.34 -28.79
C HIS A 137 2.02 6.02 -28.88
N ALA A 138 2.60 5.42 -27.86
CA ALA A 138 4.02 5.06 -27.82
C ALA A 138 4.40 4.11 -28.97
N THR A 139 3.52 3.15 -29.27
CA THR A 139 3.67 2.20 -30.38
C THR A 139 3.69 2.92 -31.73
N ARG A 140 2.77 3.86 -31.99
CA ARG A 140 2.77 4.68 -33.22
C ARG A 140 4.03 5.51 -33.36
N MET A 141 4.55 6.00 -32.24
CA MET A 141 5.78 6.80 -32.20
C MET A 141 7.07 5.95 -32.27
N GLN A 142 6.95 4.62 -32.22
CA GLN A 142 8.07 3.68 -32.20
C GLN A 142 9.12 4.00 -31.11
N LYS A 143 8.66 4.46 -29.95
CA LYS A 143 9.52 4.74 -28.81
C LYS A 143 9.42 3.61 -27.78
N PRO A 144 10.55 3.17 -27.19
CA PRO A 144 10.49 2.33 -26.00
C PRO A 144 9.78 3.11 -24.89
N TRP A 145 8.99 2.40 -24.09
CA TRP A 145 8.16 3.00 -23.06
C TRP A 145 8.25 2.21 -21.76
N PHE A 146 7.95 2.90 -20.66
CA PHE A 146 7.80 2.30 -19.35
C PHE A 146 6.42 2.69 -18.81
N LEU A 147 5.62 1.68 -18.45
CA LEU A 147 4.31 1.87 -17.83
C LEU A 147 4.33 1.28 -16.43
N TYR A 148 4.13 2.12 -15.42
CA TYR A 148 3.90 1.69 -14.05
C TYR A 148 2.41 1.76 -13.73
N MET A 149 1.74 0.62 -13.77
CA MET A 149 0.30 0.50 -13.51
C MET A 149 0.04 0.13 -12.05
N SER A 150 -0.12 1.14 -11.19
CA SER A 150 -0.47 0.96 -9.78
C SER A 150 -1.99 1.09 -9.60
N TYR A 151 -2.69 -0.04 -9.56
CA TYR A 151 -4.14 -0.07 -9.36
C TYR A 151 -4.51 0.39 -7.94
N ALA A 152 -5.63 1.12 -7.83
CA ALA A 152 -6.24 1.40 -6.52
C ALA A 152 -6.87 0.14 -5.91
N LYS A 153 -7.38 -0.76 -6.77
CA LYS A 153 -7.80 -2.10 -6.36
C LYS A 153 -6.58 -2.96 -6.04
N VAL A 154 -6.61 -3.84 -5.05
CA VAL A 154 -7.76 -4.26 -4.21
C VAL A 154 -7.73 -3.65 -2.80
N HIS A 155 -7.14 -2.46 -2.65
CA HIS A 155 -7.04 -1.81 -1.35
C HIS A 155 -8.43 -1.38 -0.82
N THR A 156 -8.60 -1.36 0.50
CA THR A 156 -9.83 -0.86 1.12
C THR A 156 -9.92 0.68 1.07
N ALA A 157 -11.08 1.30 0.85
CA ALA A 157 -12.38 0.70 0.65
C ALA A 157 -12.50 0.01 -0.72
N LEU A 158 -13.10 -1.16 -0.71
CA LEU A 158 -13.48 -1.86 -1.94
C LEU A 158 -14.61 -1.08 -2.64
N PHE A 159 -14.53 -1.00 -3.96
CA PHE A 159 -15.54 -0.37 -4.81
C PHE A 159 -15.76 -1.26 -6.03
N THR A 160 -16.94 -1.84 -6.15
CA THR A 160 -17.28 -2.76 -7.22
C THR A 160 -18.10 -2.05 -8.29
N ASN A 161 -17.75 -2.26 -9.56
CA ASN A 161 -18.57 -1.82 -10.67
C ASN A 161 -19.67 -2.87 -10.96
N PRO A 162 -20.85 -2.46 -11.45
CA PRO A 162 -21.99 -3.38 -11.63
C PRO A 162 -21.69 -4.64 -12.45
N GLU A 163 -20.78 -4.56 -13.43
CA GLU A 163 -20.38 -5.68 -14.29
C GLU A 163 -19.63 -6.80 -13.53
N PHE A 164 -19.02 -6.46 -12.39
CA PHE A 164 -18.23 -7.38 -11.58
C PHE A 164 -18.88 -7.69 -10.23
N GLU A 165 -20.12 -7.24 -10.00
CA GLU A 165 -20.81 -7.46 -8.74
C GLU A 165 -21.28 -8.91 -8.59
N ASN A 166 -20.98 -9.52 -7.44
CA ASN A 166 -21.36 -10.90 -7.10
C ASN A 166 -20.78 -11.96 -8.06
N VAL A 167 -19.61 -11.72 -8.64
CA VAL A 167 -18.89 -12.76 -9.41
C VAL A 167 -18.24 -13.78 -8.48
N GLY A 168 -17.97 -13.40 -7.23
CA GLY A 168 -17.35 -14.25 -6.23
C GLY A 168 -18.07 -14.32 -4.89
N ALA A 169 -17.35 -14.84 -3.89
CA ALA A 169 -17.87 -15.02 -2.54
C ALA A 169 -17.77 -13.76 -1.64
N SER A 170 -17.16 -12.68 -2.14
CA SER A 170 -16.96 -11.43 -1.40
C SER A 170 -16.70 -10.26 -2.34
N GLU A 171 -16.89 -9.04 -1.83
CA GLU A 171 -16.58 -7.81 -2.59
C GLU A 171 -15.09 -7.76 -2.98
N TYR A 172 -14.22 -8.33 -2.14
CA TYR A 172 -12.80 -8.47 -2.46
C TYR A 172 -12.58 -9.29 -3.74
N ILE A 173 -13.26 -10.43 -3.88
CA ILE A 173 -13.11 -11.28 -5.08
C ILE A 173 -13.67 -10.57 -6.32
N ASP A 174 -14.77 -9.83 -6.18
CA ASP A 174 -15.29 -8.98 -7.26
C ASP A 174 -14.25 -7.94 -7.72
N ASN A 175 -13.53 -7.34 -6.77
CA ASN A 175 -12.47 -6.39 -7.07
C ASN A 175 -11.23 -7.05 -7.69
N VAL A 176 -10.89 -8.28 -7.28
CA VAL A 176 -9.83 -9.08 -7.91
C VAL A 176 -10.20 -9.43 -9.35
N ALA A 177 -11.45 -9.83 -9.62
CA ALA A 177 -11.91 -10.16 -10.96
C ALA A 177 -11.84 -8.95 -11.91
N GLU A 178 -12.21 -7.77 -11.44
CA GLU A 178 -12.08 -6.53 -12.23
C GLU A 178 -10.61 -6.17 -12.50
N LEU A 179 -9.72 -6.38 -11.53
CA LEU A 179 -8.28 -6.19 -11.71
C LEU A 179 -7.73 -7.17 -12.76
N ASP A 180 -8.11 -8.45 -12.66
CA ASP A 180 -7.71 -9.49 -13.60
C ASP A 180 -8.18 -9.18 -15.03
N TRP A 181 -9.44 -8.76 -15.19
CA TRP A 181 -9.95 -8.27 -16.48
C TRP A 181 -9.07 -7.15 -17.07
N SER A 182 -8.73 -6.14 -16.27
CA SER A 182 -7.92 -5.02 -16.75
C SER A 182 -6.52 -5.46 -17.18
N VAL A 183 -5.90 -6.37 -16.42
CA VAL A 183 -4.61 -6.96 -16.79
C VAL A 183 -4.73 -7.75 -18.10
N GLY A 184 -5.74 -8.62 -18.20
CA GLY A 184 -6.02 -9.39 -19.42
C GLY A 184 -6.26 -8.51 -20.64
N TYR A 185 -7.02 -7.43 -20.48
CA TYR A 185 -7.27 -6.44 -21.53
C TYR A 185 -5.97 -5.83 -22.07
N LEU A 186 -5.09 -5.35 -21.17
CA LEU A 186 -3.82 -4.76 -21.58
C LEU A 186 -2.87 -5.79 -22.19
N VAL A 187 -2.85 -7.03 -21.68
CA VAL A 187 -2.05 -8.12 -22.27
C VAL A 187 -2.52 -8.44 -23.69
N ASN A 188 -3.84 -8.51 -23.90
CA ASN A 188 -4.43 -8.75 -25.22
C ASN A 188 -4.14 -7.59 -26.18
N LEU A 189 -4.19 -6.35 -25.70
CA LEU A 189 -3.81 -5.16 -26.49
C LEU A 189 -2.36 -5.25 -26.99
N LEU A 190 -1.42 -5.72 -26.16
CA LEU A 190 -0.03 -5.89 -26.59
C LEU A 190 0.11 -6.94 -27.70
N ASP A 191 -0.65 -8.02 -27.60
CA ASP A 191 -0.68 -9.07 -28.62
C ASP A 191 -1.39 -8.57 -29.92
N GLU A 192 -2.48 -7.79 -29.82
CA GLU A 192 -3.17 -7.11 -30.95
C GLU A 192 -2.22 -6.18 -31.71
N LEU A 193 -1.42 -5.40 -30.98
CA LEU A 193 -0.45 -4.46 -31.55
C LEU A 193 0.82 -5.13 -32.08
N GLY A 194 0.98 -6.44 -31.90
CA GLY A 194 2.15 -7.20 -32.35
C GLY A 194 3.44 -6.90 -31.58
N ILE A 195 3.34 -6.31 -30.38
CA ILE A 195 4.49 -5.94 -29.54
C ILE A 195 4.61 -6.79 -28.26
N GLY A 196 3.66 -7.69 -28.02
CA GLY A 196 3.58 -8.49 -26.79
C GLY A 196 4.77 -9.41 -26.54
N ASP A 197 5.51 -9.80 -27.60
CA ASP A 197 6.70 -10.64 -27.47
C ASP A 197 7.90 -9.85 -26.96
N ASP A 198 8.07 -8.61 -27.42
CA ASP A 198 9.16 -7.71 -27.05
C ASP A 198 8.78 -6.75 -25.89
N THR A 199 7.76 -7.12 -25.09
CA THR A 199 7.36 -6.36 -23.90
C THR A 199 7.63 -7.19 -22.65
N ILE A 200 8.36 -6.60 -21.69
CA ILE A 200 8.56 -7.18 -20.35
C ILE A 200 7.37 -6.80 -19.47
N ILE A 201 6.65 -7.78 -18.96
CA ILE A 201 5.52 -7.59 -18.05
C ILE A 201 5.90 -8.14 -16.69
N TRP A 202 5.85 -7.30 -15.67
CA TRP A 202 5.94 -7.69 -14.26
C TRP A 202 4.57 -7.53 -13.60
N PHE A 203 4.18 -8.51 -12.80
CA PHE A 203 2.97 -8.44 -11.98
C PHE A 203 3.30 -8.84 -10.54
N SER A 204 2.91 -8.00 -9.59
CA SER A 204 3.12 -8.24 -8.16
C SER A 204 2.15 -7.41 -7.31
N SER A 205 2.24 -7.59 -5.99
CA SER A 205 1.55 -6.79 -4.97
C SER A 205 2.57 -6.03 -4.12
N ASP A 206 2.18 -4.91 -3.54
CA ASP A 206 3.03 -4.10 -2.65
C ASP A 206 3.30 -4.79 -1.30
N ASN A 207 2.29 -5.50 -0.78
CA ASN A 207 2.35 -6.30 0.43
C ASN A 207 1.32 -7.44 0.40
N GLY A 208 1.32 -8.27 1.44
CA GLY A 208 0.31 -9.28 1.72
C GLY A 208 -1.08 -8.73 2.05
N PRO A 209 -2.09 -9.60 2.21
CA PRO A 209 -3.49 -9.25 2.46
C PRO A 209 -3.71 -8.58 3.82
N PHE A 210 -4.72 -7.72 3.89
CA PHE A 210 -5.15 -7.07 5.13
C PHE A 210 -6.13 -7.96 5.90
N LEU A 211 -5.61 -9.01 6.52
CA LEU A 211 -6.40 -10.11 7.09
C LEU A 211 -7.42 -9.65 8.14
N GLU A 212 -7.16 -8.58 8.87
CA GLU A 212 -8.04 -7.98 9.88
C GLU A 212 -9.41 -7.57 9.30
N ARG A 213 -9.51 -7.44 7.97
CA ARG A 213 -10.76 -7.15 7.27
C ARG A 213 -11.59 -8.42 6.94
N GLY A 214 -11.13 -9.59 7.36
CA GLY A 214 -11.82 -10.87 7.16
C GLY A 214 -11.87 -11.27 5.69
N ILE A 215 -13.02 -11.78 5.25
CA ILE A 215 -13.22 -12.20 3.85
C ILE A 215 -13.04 -11.06 2.82
N GLU A 216 -13.14 -9.81 3.28
CA GLU A 216 -12.94 -8.61 2.47
C GLU A 216 -11.49 -8.09 2.49
N GLY A 217 -10.58 -8.79 3.17
CA GLY A 217 -9.18 -8.41 3.33
C GLY A 217 -8.19 -9.17 2.44
N GLY A 218 -8.69 -10.14 1.68
CA GLY A 218 -7.88 -11.12 0.96
C GLY A 218 -7.48 -12.32 1.81
N SER A 219 -6.57 -13.14 1.28
CA SER A 219 -6.14 -14.39 1.91
C SER A 219 -4.65 -14.63 1.73
N ALA A 220 -3.99 -15.10 2.78
CA ALA A 220 -2.59 -15.52 2.75
C ALA A 220 -2.46 -17.01 2.32
N GLY A 221 -3.58 -17.67 2.00
CA GLY A 221 -3.60 -19.07 1.58
C GLY A 221 -3.08 -20.01 2.66
N LYS A 222 -2.05 -20.79 2.31
CA LYS A 222 -1.38 -21.75 3.22
C LYS A 222 -0.31 -21.11 4.11
N LEU A 223 0.02 -19.85 3.88
CA LEU A 223 0.93 -19.11 4.75
C LEU A 223 0.23 -18.84 6.08
N ARG A 224 0.99 -18.39 7.07
CA ARG A 224 0.41 -17.96 8.34
C ARG A 224 -0.66 -16.88 8.08
N GLY A 225 -1.90 -17.24 8.37
CA GLY A 225 -3.08 -16.40 8.13
C GLY A 225 -4.27 -16.71 9.03
N ALA A 226 -4.20 -17.77 9.84
CA ALA A 226 -5.25 -18.15 10.78
C ALA A 226 -5.45 -17.06 11.83
N ASP A 227 -6.70 -16.84 12.24
CA ASP A 227 -7.09 -15.80 13.20
C ASP A 227 -6.58 -14.39 12.87
N PHE A 228 -6.44 -14.09 11.56
CA PHE A 228 -5.99 -12.81 11.03
C PHE A 228 -4.50 -12.47 11.30
N LYS A 229 -3.68 -13.47 11.62
CA LYS A 229 -2.26 -13.28 11.99
C LYS A 229 -1.35 -13.40 10.77
N GLY A 230 -0.32 -12.57 10.70
CA GLY A 230 0.74 -12.69 9.71
C GLY A 230 0.50 -12.04 8.36
N GLY A 231 -0.49 -11.14 8.23
CA GLY A 231 -0.79 -10.39 7.00
C GLY A 231 -0.08 -9.03 6.89
N LYS A 232 -0.70 -8.09 6.19
CA LYS A 232 -0.23 -6.72 5.96
C LYS A 232 0.33 -6.06 7.23
N GLY A 233 1.48 -5.40 7.09
CA GLY A 233 2.15 -4.70 8.19
C GLY A 233 2.94 -5.62 9.13
N GLN A 234 3.06 -6.91 8.82
CA GLN A 234 3.82 -7.87 9.62
C GLN A 234 4.89 -8.55 8.75
N VAL A 235 6.01 -8.97 9.36
CA VAL A 235 7.15 -9.59 8.65
C VAL A 235 7.03 -11.11 8.46
N TRP A 236 5.89 -11.71 8.84
CA TRP A 236 5.55 -13.10 8.54
C TRP A 236 5.38 -13.30 7.02
N GLU A 237 5.54 -14.53 6.51
CA GLU A 237 5.46 -14.81 5.07
C GLU A 237 4.13 -14.29 4.48
N GLY A 238 3.02 -14.39 5.22
CA GLY A 238 1.73 -13.86 4.76
C GLY A 238 1.72 -12.34 4.50
N GLY A 239 2.61 -11.56 5.12
CA GLY A 239 2.68 -10.10 4.99
C GLY A 239 3.67 -9.63 3.92
N ILE A 240 4.70 -10.43 3.65
CA ILE A 240 5.81 -10.07 2.76
C ILE A 240 5.88 -10.90 1.47
N ARG A 241 5.36 -12.14 1.48
CA ARG A 241 5.33 -12.99 0.28
C ARG A 241 4.12 -12.61 -0.54
N VAL A 242 4.38 -12.13 -1.75
CA VAL A 242 3.38 -11.63 -2.70
C VAL A 242 3.41 -12.42 -4.00
N PRO A 243 2.37 -12.34 -4.84
CA PRO A 243 2.44 -12.84 -6.21
C PRO A 243 3.63 -12.22 -6.95
N GLY A 244 4.33 -13.01 -7.76
CA GLY A 244 5.45 -12.56 -8.58
C GLY A 244 5.43 -13.27 -9.92
N ILE A 245 5.02 -12.56 -10.97
CA ILE A 245 4.96 -13.08 -12.33
C ILE A 245 5.77 -12.17 -13.24
N VAL A 246 6.59 -12.77 -14.10
CA VAL A 246 7.33 -12.07 -15.15
C VAL A 246 7.09 -12.76 -16.49
N ARG A 247 6.79 -11.97 -17.53
CA ARG A 247 6.62 -12.42 -18.91
C ARG A 247 7.50 -11.58 -19.83
N TYR A 248 8.39 -12.22 -20.58
CA TYR A 248 9.10 -11.60 -21.69
C TYR A 248 9.35 -12.65 -22.77
N LYS A 249 8.40 -12.81 -23.71
CA LYS A 249 8.38 -13.97 -24.62
C LYS A 249 9.60 -14.02 -25.55
N ALA A 250 10.15 -12.87 -25.93
CA ALA A 250 11.35 -12.79 -26.76
C ALA A 250 12.61 -13.38 -26.11
N LYS A 251 12.67 -13.49 -24.77
CA LYS A 251 13.91 -13.87 -24.06
C LYS A 251 13.73 -14.91 -22.96
N PHE A 252 12.68 -14.82 -22.15
CA PHE A 252 12.50 -15.69 -20.99
C PHE A 252 11.73 -16.97 -21.34
N PRO A 253 12.08 -18.11 -20.71
CA PRO A 253 11.32 -19.35 -20.87
C PRO A 253 9.91 -19.19 -20.30
N GLN A 254 8.91 -19.69 -21.02
CA GLN A 254 7.51 -19.62 -20.61
C GLN A 254 7.11 -20.80 -19.72
N GLY A 255 6.13 -20.60 -18.84
CA GLY A 255 5.57 -21.67 -18.01
C GLY A 255 6.55 -22.26 -16.98
N ARG A 256 7.54 -21.47 -16.54
CA ARG A 256 8.49 -21.86 -15.50
C ARG A 256 8.05 -21.36 -14.13
N VAL A 257 8.47 -22.08 -13.09
CA VAL A 257 8.29 -21.72 -11.68
C VAL A 257 9.65 -21.88 -11.01
N THR A 258 9.97 -20.97 -10.09
CA THR A 258 11.15 -21.04 -9.21
C THR A 258 10.69 -20.96 -7.77
N GLU A 259 11.36 -21.69 -6.89
CA GLU A 259 11.17 -21.61 -5.43
C GLU A 259 12.25 -20.76 -4.74
N GLU A 260 13.17 -20.19 -5.53
CA GLU A 260 14.16 -19.26 -5.02
C GLU A 260 13.50 -17.96 -4.57
N ALA A 261 14.03 -17.38 -3.49
CA ALA A 261 13.51 -16.12 -2.98
C ALA A 261 13.92 -14.99 -3.94
N VAL A 262 12.94 -14.20 -4.33
CA VAL A 262 13.10 -12.98 -5.14
C VAL A 262 12.49 -11.80 -4.41
N SER A 263 13.04 -10.62 -4.64
CA SER A 263 12.55 -9.36 -4.07
C SER A 263 11.86 -8.52 -5.13
N THR A 264 10.86 -7.73 -4.75
CA THR A 264 10.31 -6.68 -5.60
C THR A 264 11.38 -5.66 -6.02
N MET A 265 12.43 -5.50 -5.20
CA MET A 265 13.60 -4.67 -5.54
C MET A 265 14.39 -5.21 -6.74
N ASP A 266 14.29 -6.50 -7.06
CA ASP A 266 14.99 -7.13 -8.19
C ASP A 266 14.41 -6.69 -9.54
N ILE A 267 13.16 -6.22 -9.56
CA ILE A 267 12.50 -5.72 -10.77
C ILE A 267 13.33 -4.60 -11.41
N PHE A 268 13.89 -3.70 -10.60
CA PHE A 268 14.67 -2.56 -11.09
C PHE A 268 15.95 -2.98 -11.85
N PRO A 269 16.95 -3.63 -11.23
CA PRO A 269 18.17 -4.01 -11.93
C PRO A 269 17.91 -5.05 -13.03
N THR A 270 16.94 -5.97 -12.84
CA THR A 270 16.59 -6.96 -13.88
C THR A 270 16.00 -6.27 -15.12
N THR A 271 15.12 -5.29 -14.94
CA THR A 271 14.56 -4.53 -16.07
C THR A 271 15.65 -3.74 -16.79
N LEU A 272 16.51 -3.03 -16.04
CA LEU A 272 17.63 -2.30 -16.62
C LEU A 272 18.59 -3.23 -17.41
N ALA A 273 18.91 -4.40 -16.87
CA ALA A 273 19.78 -5.36 -17.54
C ALA A 273 19.19 -5.91 -18.84
N ASN A 274 17.86 -5.95 -18.96
CA ASN A 274 17.15 -6.42 -20.15
C ASN A 274 16.86 -5.32 -21.18
N VAL A 275 16.84 -4.05 -20.78
CA VAL A 275 16.79 -2.90 -21.72
C VAL A 275 18.19 -2.38 -22.12
N GLY A 276 19.24 -3.14 -21.84
CA GLY A 276 20.61 -2.87 -22.26
C GLY A 276 21.42 -1.93 -21.36
N ASN A 277 20.90 -1.57 -20.18
CA ASN A 277 21.60 -0.74 -19.21
C ASN A 277 22.04 -1.56 -17.99
N ARG A 278 23.31 -1.98 -17.96
CA ARG A 278 23.87 -2.73 -16.83
C ARG A 278 24.77 -1.90 -15.92
N ASN A 279 24.90 -0.60 -16.19
CA ASN A 279 25.82 0.28 -15.47
C ASN A 279 25.20 0.89 -14.20
N TYR A 280 24.36 0.13 -13.50
CA TYR A 280 23.73 0.61 -12.26
C TYR A 280 24.72 0.69 -11.09
N ASP A 281 25.89 0.02 -11.18
CA ASP A 281 27.00 0.21 -10.23
C ASP A 281 27.53 1.66 -10.21
N ASN A 282 27.28 2.43 -11.28
CA ASN A 282 27.69 3.83 -11.37
C ASN A 282 26.71 4.81 -10.69
N PHE A 283 25.62 4.32 -10.09
CA PHE A 283 24.66 5.18 -9.39
C PHE A 283 25.20 5.74 -8.06
N GLY A 284 26.38 5.29 -7.61
CA GLY A 284 27.01 5.79 -6.38
C GLY A 284 26.24 5.37 -5.11
N THR A 285 25.39 4.35 -5.21
CA THR A 285 24.61 3.80 -4.10
C THR A 285 24.57 2.27 -4.20
N ILE A 286 24.40 1.61 -3.06
CA ILE A 286 24.28 0.15 -2.99
C ILE A 286 22.85 -0.22 -3.36
N LEU A 287 22.70 -1.13 -4.32
CA LEU A 287 21.40 -1.71 -4.67
C LEU A 287 21.20 -3.04 -3.95
N ASP A 288 20.13 -3.13 -3.17
CA ASP A 288 19.70 -4.37 -2.53
C ASP A 288 19.14 -5.36 -3.56
N GLY A 289 18.35 -4.85 -4.52
CA GLY A 289 17.88 -5.64 -5.66
C GLY A 289 19.03 -6.17 -6.51
N LYS A 290 18.84 -7.35 -7.11
CA LYS A 290 19.81 -8.03 -7.98
C LYS A 290 19.20 -8.34 -9.35
N ASP A 291 20.04 -8.39 -10.38
CA ASP A 291 19.63 -8.90 -11.69
C ASP A 291 19.38 -10.41 -11.60
N ILE A 292 18.10 -10.80 -11.60
CA ILE A 292 17.66 -12.20 -11.53
C ILE A 292 17.43 -12.81 -12.92
N SER A 293 17.91 -12.19 -14.01
CA SER A 293 17.74 -12.71 -15.37
C SER A 293 18.24 -14.15 -15.52
N ASP A 294 19.40 -14.48 -14.94
CA ASP A 294 19.97 -15.83 -15.01
C ASP A 294 19.10 -16.85 -14.24
N LEU A 295 18.57 -16.46 -13.07
CA LEU A 295 17.63 -17.26 -12.31
C LEU A 295 16.36 -17.53 -13.13
N ILE A 296 15.78 -16.51 -13.77
CA ILE A 296 14.57 -16.66 -14.61
C ILE A 296 14.84 -17.62 -15.78
N MET A 297 16.00 -17.49 -16.45
CA MET A 297 16.38 -18.38 -17.56
C MET A 297 16.53 -19.85 -17.14
N LYS A 298 16.90 -20.09 -15.87
CA LYS A 298 17.14 -21.41 -15.29
C LYS A 298 15.99 -21.92 -14.43
N ALA A 299 14.91 -21.15 -14.26
CA ALA A 299 13.77 -21.53 -13.44
C ALA A 299 13.20 -22.90 -13.85
N GLY A 300 12.94 -23.74 -12.86
CA GLY A 300 12.48 -25.12 -13.00
C GLY A 300 13.57 -26.11 -13.41
N GLN A 301 14.85 -25.71 -13.46
CA GLN A 301 15.97 -26.60 -13.76
C GLN A 301 16.67 -26.99 -12.47
N GLU A 302 16.36 -28.20 -11.98
CA GLU A 302 16.90 -28.75 -10.73
C GLU A 302 18.44 -28.64 -10.67
N GLY A 303 18.94 -28.09 -9.56
CA GLY A 303 20.37 -27.90 -9.31
C GLY A 303 21.06 -26.84 -10.17
N LYS A 304 20.32 -26.07 -10.99
CA LYS A 304 20.87 -25.00 -11.84
C LYS A 304 20.37 -23.60 -11.46
N GLU A 305 19.32 -23.52 -10.65
CA GLU A 305 18.84 -22.26 -10.11
C GLU A 305 19.83 -21.73 -9.08
N ASN A 306 20.45 -20.59 -9.38
CA ASN A 306 21.33 -19.89 -8.46
C ASN A 306 20.68 -18.55 -8.13
N SER A 307 20.15 -18.41 -6.92
CA SER A 307 19.71 -17.11 -6.44
C SER A 307 20.93 -16.19 -6.28
N PRO A 308 20.86 -14.94 -6.76
CA PRO A 308 21.92 -13.95 -6.48
C PRO A 308 21.84 -13.41 -5.04
N HIS A 309 20.86 -13.83 -4.25
CA HIS A 309 20.65 -13.40 -2.87
C HIS A 309 21.20 -14.42 -1.87
N ASP A 310 22.34 -14.10 -1.26
CA ASP A 310 22.85 -14.87 -0.11
C ASP A 310 21.89 -14.74 1.11
N TYR A 311 21.32 -13.54 1.28
CA TYR A 311 20.37 -13.21 2.32
C TYR A 311 19.40 -12.12 1.88
N MET A 312 18.25 -12.02 2.56
CA MET A 312 17.29 -10.93 2.44
C MET A 312 16.90 -10.42 3.81
N ILE A 313 16.78 -9.11 3.96
CA ILE A 313 16.40 -8.47 5.22
C ILE A 313 14.94 -8.03 5.16
N HIS A 314 14.21 -8.23 6.25
CA HIS A 314 12.82 -7.81 6.40
C HIS A 314 12.71 -6.79 7.54
N TYR A 315 12.28 -5.58 7.17
CA TYR A 315 12.05 -4.49 8.10
C TYR A 315 10.56 -4.36 8.46
N CYS A 316 10.31 -3.90 9.67
CA CYS A 316 9.02 -3.36 10.12
C CYS A 316 9.27 -1.90 10.55
N GLY A 317 8.82 -0.93 9.75
CA GLY A 317 9.22 0.46 9.94
C GLY A 317 10.75 0.60 9.83
N ASP A 318 11.39 1.20 10.84
CA ASP A 318 12.85 1.33 10.95
C ASP A 318 13.52 0.17 11.72
N VAL A 319 12.75 -0.86 12.11
CA VAL A 319 13.23 -2.01 12.88
C VAL A 319 13.58 -3.16 11.95
N LEU A 320 14.82 -3.65 12.03
CA LEU A 320 15.22 -4.91 11.39
C LEU A 320 14.59 -6.08 12.15
N SER A 321 13.57 -6.73 11.56
CA SER A 321 12.74 -7.71 12.27
C SER A 321 13.03 -9.15 11.88
N ALA A 322 13.49 -9.43 10.65
CA ALA A 322 13.85 -10.78 10.24
C ALA A 322 14.91 -10.81 9.13
N VAL A 323 15.53 -11.96 8.94
CA VAL A 323 16.45 -12.25 7.83
C VAL A 323 16.15 -13.61 7.23
N ARG A 324 16.15 -13.70 5.90
CA ARG A 324 16.05 -14.95 5.13
C ARG A 324 17.43 -15.30 4.58
N ILE A 325 17.84 -16.55 4.73
CA ILE A 325 19.13 -17.11 4.30
C ILE A 325 18.87 -18.21 3.28
N GLU A 326 19.64 -18.20 2.18
CA GLU A 326 19.65 -19.26 1.15
C GLU A 326 18.24 -19.60 0.63
N SER A 327 17.41 -18.58 0.42
CA SER A 327 16.01 -18.71 -0.01
C SER A 327 15.09 -19.56 0.87
N ARG A 328 15.58 -20.12 1.99
CA ARG A 328 14.91 -21.21 2.71
C ARG A 328 14.71 -20.93 4.19
N TYR A 329 15.77 -20.53 4.88
CA TYR A 329 15.72 -20.40 6.34
C TYR A 329 15.41 -18.96 6.71
N LYS A 330 14.46 -18.75 7.62
CA LYS A 330 14.08 -17.41 8.08
C LYS A 330 14.27 -17.30 9.57
N ALA A 331 15.07 -16.33 10.00
CA ALA A 331 15.33 -16.01 11.39
C ALA A 331 14.57 -14.74 11.78
N MET A 332 13.64 -14.87 12.72
CA MET A 332 12.83 -13.78 13.28
C MET A 332 13.47 -13.23 14.55
N ILE A 333 13.87 -11.96 14.50
CA ILE A 333 14.46 -11.24 15.65
C ILE A 333 13.34 -10.60 16.49
N TYR A 334 12.32 -10.08 15.81
CA TYR A 334 11.16 -9.48 16.44
C TYR A 334 9.90 -10.13 15.89
N THR A 335 8.98 -10.49 16.77
CA THR A 335 7.64 -10.98 16.40
C THR A 335 6.57 -10.11 17.02
N THR A 336 5.52 -9.86 16.26
CA THR A 336 4.32 -9.18 16.74
C THR A 336 3.67 -9.93 17.91
N VAL A 337 3.20 -9.20 18.92
CA VAL A 337 2.35 -9.73 19.99
C VAL A 337 0.91 -9.68 19.51
N TRP A 338 0.30 -10.85 19.34
CA TRP A 338 -1.10 -10.98 18.92
C TRP A 338 -2.04 -11.12 20.12
N GLU A 339 -3.26 -10.63 19.97
CA GLU A 339 -4.35 -10.82 20.94
C GLU A 339 -5.29 -11.94 20.48
N GLU A 340 -5.95 -12.64 21.40
CA GLU A 340 -6.91 -13.68 21.01
C GLU A 340 -8.08 -13.08 20.21
N GLY A 341 -8.36 -13.64 19.02
CA GLY A 341 -9.44 -13.20 18.13
C GLY A 341 -9.14 -11.97 17.28
N TYR A 342 -7.93 -11.38 17.37
CA TYR A 342 -7.49 -10.25 16.56
C TYR A 342 -6.03 -10.40 16.14
N ALA A 343 -5.64 -9.72 15.05
CA ALA A 343 -4.22 -9.64 14.71
C ALA A 343 -3.47 -8.82 15.76
N CYS A 344 -3.85 -7.56 15.98
CA CYS A 344 -3.11 -6.62 16.83
C CYS A 344 -4.00 -5.71 17.69
N PRO A 345 -3.51 -5.24 18.86
CA PRO A 345 -4.30 -4.48 19.84
C PRO A 345 -4.98 -3.21 19.29
N THR A 346 -4.38 -2.61 18.26
CA THR A 346 -4.78 -1.29 17.71
C THR A 346 -5.76 -1.36 16.54
N ALA A 347 -6.33 -2.55 16.24
CA ALA A 347 -7.41 -2.81 15.28
C ALA A 347 -7.22 -2.31 13.82
N THR A 348 -6.11 -1.67 13.48
CA THR A 348 -5.87 -1.09 12.14
C THR A 348 -4.56 -1.55 11.50
N MET A 349 -3.43 -1.55 12.22
CA MET A 349 -2.18 -2.18 11.79
C MET A 349 -1.33 -2.53 13.01
N CYS A 350 -0.50 -3.57 12.90
CA CYS A 350 0.44 -3.97 13.94
C CYS A 350 1.58 -2.98 14.10
N GLU A 351 1.94 -2.67 15.35
CA GLU A 351 3.11 -1.85 15.65
C GLU A 351 4.40 -2.69 15.58
N CYS A 352 5.51 -2.01 15.24
CA CYS A 352 6.83 -2.63 15.07
C CYS A 352 7.74 -2.51 16.30
N VAL A 353 7.32 -1.76 17.33
CA VAL A 353 8.17 -1.34 18.47
C VAL A 353 7.42 -1.44 19.81
N GLY A 354 8.17 -1.30 20.90
CA GLY A 354 7.61 -1.21 22.24
C GLY A 354 6.97 -2.52 22.71
N ASN A 355 5.86 -2.40 23.44
CA ASN A 355 5.18 -3.56 24.05
C ASN A 355 4.36 -4.38 23.05
N ALA A 356 4.26 -3.94 21.79
CA ALA A 356 3.54 -4.63 20.73
C ALA A 356 4.36 -5.72 20.04
N VAL A 357 5.65 -5.86 20.39
CA VAL A 357 6.56 -6.85 19.81
C VAL A 357 7.36 -7.58 20.90
N THR A 358 7.71 -8.83 20.63
CA THR A 358 8.63 -9.63 21.43
C THR A 358 9.95 -9.74 20.68
N LYS A 359 11.05 -9.42 21.36
CA LYS A 359 12.42 -9.65 20.87
C LYS A 359 12.87 -11.07 21.24
N HIS A 360 13.53 -11.76 20.31
CA HIS A 360 14.08 -13.09 20.49
C HIS A 360 15.61 -13.08 20.41
N ASP A 361 16.25 -13.76 21.36
CA ASP A 361 17.71 -13.97 21.38
C ASP A 361 18.00 -15.37 21.98
N PRO A 362 18.40 -16.36 21.16
CA PRO A 362 18.61 -16.26 19.71
C PRO A 362 17.31 -16.02 18.91
N PRO A 363 17.39 -15.49 17.67
CA PRO A 363 16.25 -15.38 16.76
C PRO A 363 15.50 -16.71 16.55
N LEU A 364 14.18 -16.65 16.37
CA LEU A 364 13.38 -17.85 16.04
C LEU A 364 13.64 -18.27 14.59
N LEU A 365 14.09 -19.50 14.39
CA LEU A 365 14.46 -20.02 13.08
C LEU A 365 13.34 -20.91 12.49
N TYR A 366 12.99 -20.70 11.23
CA TYR A 366 12.00 -21.49 10.49
C TYR A 366 12.59 -21.99 9.15
N ASP A 367 12.17 -23.18 8.72
CA ASP A 367 12.41 -23.68 7.35
C ASP A 367 11.19 -23.43 6.49
N ILE A 368 11.23 -22.36 5.70
CA ILE A 368 10.08 -21.88 4.94
C ILE A 368 9.68 -22.81 3.80
N ARG A 369 10.59 -23.70 3.34
CA ARG A 369 10.27 -24.65 2.27
C ARG A 369 9.40 -25.78 2.78
N THR A 370 9.70 -26.29 3.99
CA THR A 370 8.93 -27.38 4.60
C THR A 370 7.80 -26.89 5.49
N ASP A 371 7.93 -25.68 6.04
CA ASP A 371 7.00 -25.03 6.95
C ASP A 371 6.70 -23.58 6.49
N PRO A 372 5.96 -23.41 5.37
CA PRO A 372 5.60 -22.09 4.87
C PRO A 372 4.63 -21.32 5.79
N GLY A 373 4.02 -21.99 6.77
CA GLY A 373 3.17 -21.39 7.80
C GLY A 373 3.94 -20.86 9.01
N GLU A 374 5.26 -21.06 9.06
CA GLU A 374 6.14 -20.61 10.14
C GLU A 374 5.67 -21.13 11.52
N GLU A 375 5.11 -22.34 11.57
CA GLU A 375 4.47 -22.94 12.75
C GLU A 375 5.46 -23.64 13.68
N ASN A 376 6.56 -24.15 13.15
CA ASN A 376 7.49 -25.02 13.84
C ASN A 376 8.87 -24.36 13.93
N VAL A 377 9.19 -23.85 15.13
CA VAL A 377 10.50 -23.26 15.41
C VAL A 377 11.57 -24.36 15.43
N LEU A 378 12.63 -24.16 14.66
CA LEU A 378 13.82 -25.00 14.66
C LEU A 378 14.73 -24.64 15.84
N THR A 379 15.27 -25.66 16.49
CA THR A 379 16.18 -25.55 17.64
C THR A 379 17.40 -26.42 17.40
N ALA A 380 18.46 -26.21 18.20
CA ALA A 380 19.65 -27.06 18.14
C ALA A 380 19.35 -28.55 18.35
N ASP A 381 18.34 -28.87 19.17
CA ASP A 381 17.92 -30.25 19.44
C ASP A 381 17.12 -30.88 18.30
N SER A 382 16.36 -30.08 17.55
CA SER A 382 15.45 -30.55 16.50
C SER A 382 16.06 -30.48 15.10
N PHE A 383 17.13 -29.71 14.90
CA PHE A 383 17.72 -29.45 13.59
C PHE A 383 19.25 -29.48 13.62
N SER A 384 19.84 -30.49 12.97
CA SER A 384 21.28 -30.75 13.02
C SER A 384 22.17 -29.65 12.40
N LYS A 385 21.62 -28.80 11.53
CA LYS A 385 22.35 -27.67 10.92
C LYS A 385 22.05 -26.33 11.59
N TYR A 386 21.41 -26.33 12.76
CA TYR A 386 21.00 -25.10 13.44
C TYR A 386 22.17 -24.12 13.60
N ASP A 387 23.29 -24.57 14.17
CA ASP A 387 24.46 -23.71 14.41
C ASP A 387 25.06 -23.15 13.11
N GLU A 388 25.12 -23.95 12.04
CA GLU A 388 25.61 -23.53 10.72
C GLU A 388 24.75 -22.39 10.15
N ILE A 389 23.42 -22.54 10.22
CA ILE A 389 22.48 -21.55 9.70
C ILE A 389 22.48 -20.28 10.57
N MET A 390 22.51 -20.42 11.89
CA MET A 390 22.58 -19.27 12.80
C MET A 390 23.88 -18.47 12.65
N GLU A 391 25.00 -19.13 12.31
CA GLU A 391 26.24 -18.44 11.96
C GLU A 391 26.09 -17.61 10.67
N LYS A 392 25.42 -18.16 9.63
CA LYS A 392 25.09 -17.41 8.41
C LYS A 392 24.16 -16.22 8.68
N VAL A 393 23.16 -16.40 9.54
CA VAL A 393 22.27 -15.33 10.02
C VAL A 393 23.08 -14.19 10.64
N ASN A 394 23.96 -14.50 11.60
CA ASN A 394 24.77 -13.47 12.27
C ASN A 394 25.70 -12.75 11.28
N ARG A 395 26.36 -13.47 10.38
CA ARG A 395 27.19 -12.86 9.33
C ARG A 395 26.40 -11.94 8.40
N ALA A 396 25.18 -12.34 8.01
CA ALA A 396 24.31 -11.54 7.16
C ALA A 396 23.90 -10.22 7.87
N LEU A 397 23.49 -10.31 9.14
CA LEU A 397 23.12 -9.15 9.95
C LEU A 397 24.31 -8.18 10.10
N GLU A 398 25.49 -8.69 10.46
CA GLU A 398 26.70 -7.86 10.57
C GLU A 398 27.10 -7.20 9.25
N LYS A 399 26.99 -7.92 8.14
CA LYS A 399 27.31 -7.38 6.80
C LYS A 399 26.34 -6.27 6.42
N HIS A 400 25.04 -6.49 6.62
CA HIS A 400 23.99 -5.51 6.32
C HIS A 400 24.12 -4.25 7.18
N GLN A 401 24.37 -4.40 8.48
CA GLN A 401 24.44 -3.27 9.41
C GLN A 401 25.60 -2.31 9.08
N LYS A 402 26.66 -2.81 8.42
CA LYS A 402 27.80 -2.01 7.93
C LYS A 402 27.49 -1.20 6.68
N THR A 403 26.41 -1.51 5.95
CA THR A 403 26.03 -0.81 4.71
C THR A 403 24.91 0.20 4.91
N ILE A 404 24.34 0.31 6.12
CA ILE A 404 23.27 1.26 6.42
C ILE A 404 23.85 2.66 6.69
N ASP A 405 23.60 3.57 5.77
CA ASP A 405 23.79 5.01 5.98
C ASP A 405 22.59 5.62 6.72
N GLN A 406 22.83 6.68 7.50
CA GLN A 406 21.77 7.44 8.15
C GLN A 406 21.11 8.41 7.16
N PHE A 407 19.86 8.13 6.79
CA PHE A 407 19.04 9.03 6.00
C PHE A 407 18.00 9.75 6.87
N PRO A 408 17.64 11.00 6.55
CA PRO A 408 16.55 11.68 7.23
C PRO A 408 15.24 10.91 7.01
N ASN A 409 14.59 10.53 8.12
CA ASN A 409 13.28 9.90 8.08
C ASN A 409 12.27 10.85 7.40
N GLN A 410 11.85 10.50 6.19
CA GLN A 410 10.92 11.31 5.38
C GLN A 410 9.51 11.34 5.97
N GLU A 411 9.10 10.28 6.69
CA GLU A 411 7.83 10.27 7.41
C GLU A 411 7.86 11.22 8.62
N SER A 412 9.02 11.39 9.26
CA SER A 412 9.18 12.42 10.31
C SER A 412 9.18 13.85 9.76
N GLN A 413 9.55 14.03 8.47
CA GLN A 413 9.40 15.30 7.75
C GLN A 413 7.96 15.58 7.34
N VAL A 414 7.10 14.56 7.27
CA VAL A 414 5.64 14.74 7.39
C VAL A 414 5.35 15.13 8.84
N LYS A 415 5.80 16.32 9.22
CA LYS A 415 5.29 17.06 10.37
C LYS A 415 3.79 17.21 10.16
N MET A 416 3.02 16.25 10.67
CA MET A 416 1.58 16.39 10.98
C MET A 416 1.32 17.66 11.82
N THR A 417 2.38 18.28 12.35
CA THR A 417 2.41 19.54 13.08
C THR A 417 2.46 20.82 12.22
N GLN A 418 2.46 20.74 10.87
CA GLN A 418 2.09 21.91 10.06
C GLN A 418 0.57 22.13 10.16
N THR A 419 0.22 22.93 11.16
CA THR A 419 -1.10 23.46 11.51
C THR A 419 -2.14 23.40 10.37
N PRO A 420 -3.29 22.74 10.58
CA PRO A 420 -4.48 22.78 9.71
C PRO A 420 -4.87 24.16 9.17
N LEU A 421 -4.54 25.23 9.90
CA LEU A 421 -4.82 26.62 9.56
C LEU A 421 -3.94 27.19 8.42
N LEU A 422 -2.84 26.52 8.06
CA LEU A 422 -1.85 27.00 7.09
C LEU A 422 -1.72 26.13 5.84
N LEU A 423 -2.48 25.04 5.73
CA LEU A 423 -2.57 24.28 4.49
C LEU A 423 -3.51 25.04 3.54
N PRO A 424 -3.03 25.64 2.43
CA PRO A 424 -3.94 25.98 1.35
C PRO A 424 -4.61 24.67 0.95
N HIS A 425 -5.93 24.59 1.11
CA HIS A 425 -6.71 23.47 0.59
C HIS A 425 -6.34 23.32 -0.88
N VAL A 426 -5.78 22.17 -1.24
CA VAL A 426 -5.44 21.83 -2.63
C VAL A 426 -6.79 21.63 -3.32
N CYS A 427 -7.33 22.71 -3.87
CA CYS A 427 -8.60 22.74 -4.59
C CYS A 427 -8.32 22.92 -6.08
N CYS A 428 -9.00 22.17 -6.92
CA CYS A 428 -8.94 22.40 -8.37
C CYS A 428 -9.47 23.76 -8.78
N ASP A 429 -10.56 24.23 -8.15
CA ASP A 429 -11.20 25.52 -8.46
C ASP A 429 -11.27 26.40 -7.20
N PHE A 430 -10.13 27.01 -6.84
CA PHE A 430 -10.12 28.07 -5.83
C PHE A 430 -10.72 29.36 -6.45
N PRO A 431 -11.67 30.07 -5.80
CA PRO A 431 -12.07 30.02 -4.40
C PRO A 431 -13.42 29.32 -4.12
N ARG A 432 -14.00 28.57 -5.07
CA ARG A 432 -15.37 28.03 -4.96
C ARG A 432 -15.34 26.50 -4.85
N SER A 433 -15.35 26.03 -3.60
CA SER A 433 -15.81 24.70 -3.18
C SER A 433 -15.05 23.42 -3.58
N CYS A 434 -13.76 23.45 -3.96
CA CYS A 434 -12.96 22.21 -4.14
C CYS A 434 -13.71 21.14 -4.98
N GLN A 435 -14.45 21.60 -5.99
CA GLN A 435 -15.37 20.77 -6.78
C GLN A 435 -15.07 20.99 -8.25
N CYS A 436 -14.62 19.94 -8.90
CA CYS A 436 -14.40 19.92 -10.34
C CYS A 436 -14.56 18.52 -10.88
N ASN A 437 -15.02 18.46 -12.12
CA ASN A 437 -14.96 17.27 -12.94
C ASN A 437 -14.59 17.69 -14.35
N LYS A 438 -13.28 17.71 -14.63
CA LYS A 438 -12.69 18.00 -15.93
C LYS A 438 -12.49 16.74 -16.77
N GLU A 439 -12.92 15.60 -16.25
CA GLU A 439 -12.93 14.35 -17.00
C GLU A 439 -13.95 14.50 -18.13
N THR A 440 -13.48 14.49 -19.37
CA THR A 440 -14.37 14.44 -20.53
C THR A 440 -14.91 13.02 -20.64
N LEU A 441 -16.23 12.87 -20.50
CA LEU A 441 -17.03 11.64 -20.70
C LEU A 441 -16.90 10.99 -22.09
N HIS A 442 -15.88 11.36 -22.87
CA HIS A 442 -15.56 10.85 -24.20
C HIS A 442 -14.39 9.88 -24.22
N SER A 443 -13.80 9.54 -23.07
CA SER A 443 -13.05 8.29 -22.95
C SER A 443 -14.05 7.15 -23.15
N HIS A 444 -13.83 6.30 -24.15
CA HIS A 444 -14.54 5.03 -24.27
C HIS A 444 -14.45 4.33 -22.91
N VAL A 445 -15.55 4.29 -22.15
CA VAL A 445 -15.63 3.40 -20.99
C VAL A 445 -15.55 2.01 -21.59
N LEU A 446 -14.42 1.36 -21.40
CA LEU A 446 -14.23 -0.02 -21.83
C LEU A 446 -15.33 -0.84 -21.13
N GLN A 447 -16.25 -1.37 -21.93
CA GLN A 447 -17.31 -2.24 -21.44
C GLN A 447 -16.74 -3.64 -21.30
N TYR A 448 -17.04 -4.28 -20.18
CA TYR A 448 -16.84 -5.71 -20.02
C TYR A 448 -17.83 -6.47 -20.92
N ASP A 449 -17.34 -7.31 -21.82
CA ASP A 449 -18.17 -8.28 -22.57
C ASP A 449 -17.91 -9.68 -21.95
N PRO A 450 -18.87 -10.24 -21.17
CA PRO A 450 -18.66 -11.40 -20.31
C PRO A 450 -18.26 -12.72 -20.98
#